data_AF-A0A518GZH6-F1
#
_entry.id   AF-A0A518GZH6-F1
#
_cell.length_a   1.000
_cell.length_b   1.000
_cell.length_c   1.000
_cell.angle_alpha   90.00
_cell.angle_beta   90.00
_cell.angle_gamma   90.00
#
_symmetry.space_group_name_H-M   'P 1'
#
loop_
_entity.id
_entity.type
_entity.pdbx_description
1 polymer ?
#
loop_
_entity_poly.entity_id
_entity_poly.type
_entity_poly.pdbx_seq_one_letter_code
_entity_poly.pdbx_strand_id
1 'polypeptide(L)'
;MSGTTVGEDLVVSSTYGPDEVTITDSAIRDLDIETGNHEDAVVLDGVDVSGLLSIDLGSNAETLLIGDSTIGTADVRTGSGNDTVGLTRVDFTGRSVSVFALGADSDSMTIGGGNVARGLAVDGGEDRGNGDDDSLRLYDSADVIDELLYLGLEYFRRFS
;
A
#
# COMPACT_ATOMS: atom_id res chain seq x y z
N MET A 1 -9.95 25.29 1.78
CA MET A 1 -10.49 24.08 1.12
C MET A 1 -11.23 23.32 2.20
N SER A 2 -12.53 23.05 2.02
CA SER A 2 -13.32 22.33 3.02
C SER A 2 -13.22 20.84 2.73
N GLY A 3 -12.51 20.11 3.59
CA GLY A 3 -12.52 18.65 3.60
C GLY A 3 -13.89 18.13 4.02
N THR A 4 -14.39 17.19 3.24
CA THR A 4 -15.72 16.57 3.34
C THR A 4 -15.76 15.57 4.52
N THR A 5 -16.96 15.37 5.05
CA THR A 5 -17.36 14.64 6.26
C THR A 5 -16.59 13.34 6.54
N VAL A 6 -15.87 13.26 7.67
CA VAL A 6 -15.59 11.98 8.34
C VAL A 6 -16.94 11.37 8.71
N GLY A 7 -17.35 10.27 8.09
CA GLY A 7 -18.71 9.76 8.29
C GLY A 7 -18.92 8.27 8.16
N GLU A 8 -18.37 7.62 7.13
CA GLU A 8 -18.79 6.26 6.78
C GLU A 8 -17.61 5.37 6.34
N ASP A 9 -17.87 4.07 6.34
CA ASP A 9 -17.00 3.08 5.72
C ASP A 9 -17.26 3.12 4.22
N LEU A 10 -16.20 3.02 3.43
CA LEU A 10 -16.30 2.94 1.98
C LEU A 10 -15.83 1.56 1.52
N VAL A 11 -16.66 0.90 0.73
CA VAL A 11 -16.33 -0.36 0.06
C VAL A 11 -16.35 -0.11 -1.44
N VAL A 12 -15.26 -0.43 -2.12
CA VAL A 12 -15.13 -0.43 -3.58
C VAL A 12 -14.86 -1.87 -4.01
N SER A 13 -15.72 -2.43 -4.84
CA SER A 13 -15.57 -3.80 -5.33
C SER A 13 -15.81 -3.87 -6.83
N SER A 14 -14.84 -4.33 -7.59
CA SER A 14 -14.98 -4.66 -9.01
C SER A 14 -14.44 -6.06 -9.29
N THR A 15 -14.86 -6.65 -10.42
CA THR A 15 -14.57 -8.05 -10.75
C THR A 15 -14.44 -8.34 -12.24
N TYR A 16 -14.59 -7.34 -13.11
CA TYR A 16 -14.63 -7.57 -14.56
C TYR A 16 -13.83 -6.54 -15.36
N GLY A 17 -12.76 -7.04 -15.98
CA GLY A 17 -11.82 -6.24 -16.73
C GLY A 17 -10.86 -5.46 -15.81
N PRO A 18 -9.92 -4.72 -16.42
CA PRO A 18 -9.05 -3.78 -15.71
C PRO A 18 -9.85 -2.68 -15.00
N ASP A 19 -9.52 -2.41 -13.75
CA ASP A 19 -10.18 -1.44 -12.89
C ASP A 19 -9.23 -0.29 -12.49
N GLU A 20 -9.78 0.93 -12.46
CA GLU A 20 -9.06 2.13 -12.00
C GLU A 20 -9.88 2.80 -10.89
N VAL A 21 -9.35 2.76 -9.67
CA VAL A 21 -9.96 3.38 -8.48
C VAL A 21 -9.15 4.60 -8.08
N THR A 22 -9.78 5.78 -8.07
CA THR A 22 -9.14 7.02 -7.59
C THR A 22 -9.99 7.63 -6.49
N ILE A 23 -9.38 7.89 -5.33
CA ILE A 23 -9.99 8.59 -4.19
C ILE A 23 -9.09 9.75 -3.80
N THR A 24 -9.66 10.95 -3.70
CA THR A 24 -8.91 12.17 -3.38
C THR A 24 -9.56 13.00 -2.28
N ASP A 25 -8.75 13.71 -1.49
CA ASP A 25 -9.18 14.75 -0.53
C ASP A 25 -10.36 14.33 0.39
N SER A 26 -10.29 13.09 0.89
CA SER A 26 -11.41 12.42 1.55
C SER A 26 -11.03 11.93 2.94
N ALA A 27 -11.94 12.05 3.90
CA ALA A 27 -11.76 11.51 5.24
C ALA A 27 -12.73 10.34 5.47
N ILE A 28 -12.17 9.14 5.70
CA ILE A 28 -12.88 7.87 5.72
C ILE A 28 -12.60 7.18 7.06
N ARG A 29 -13.60 6.45 7.60
CA ARG A 29 -13.36 5.65 8.80
C ARG A 29 -12.59 4.39 8.44
N ASP A 30 -13.23 3.49 7.71
CA ASP A 30 -12.62 2.29 7.16
C ASP A 30 -12.80 2.27 5.64
N LEU A 31 -11.75 1.91 4.91
CA LEU A 31 -11.73 1.82 3.45
C LEU A 31 -11.38 0.40 3.04
N ASP A 32 -12.25 -0.24 2.26
CA ASP A 32 -12.06 -1.57 1.70
C ASP A 32 -12.12 -1.51 0.17
N ILE A 33 -11.09 -2.00 -0.51
CA ILE A 33 -10.99 -1.99 -1.97
C ILE A 33 -10.63 -3.40 -2.46
N GLU A 34 -11.44 -3.95 -3.36
CA GLU A 34 -11.22 -5.23 -4.05
C GLU A 34 -11.40 -5.03 -5.57
N THR A 35 -10.38 -5.32 -6.39
CA THR A 35 -10.43 -5.05 -7.85
C THR A 35 -10.50 -6.32 -8.72
N GLY A 36 -10.05 -7.47 -8.21
CA GLY A 36 -10.27 -8.77 -8.85
C GLY A 36 -9.01 -9.33 -9.49
N ASN A 37 -9.11 -9.91 -10.71
CA ASN A 37 -7.98 -10.66 -11.32
C ASN A 37 -7.61 -10.09 -12.71
N HIS A 38 -7.47 -8.78 -12.82
CA HIS A 38 -6.98 -8.11 -14.02
C HIS A 38 -5.94 -7.07 -13.61
N GLU A 39 -5.22 -6.50 -14.57
CA GLU A 39 -4.29 -5.40 -14.28
C GLU A 39 -5.07 -4.17 -13.78
N ASP A 40 -5.03 -3.92 -12.48
CA ASP A 40 -5.80 -2.90 -11.80
C ASP A 40 -4.90 -1.80 -11.20
N ALA A 41 -5.49 -0.63 -11.00
CA ALA A 41 -4.80 0.54 -10.45
C ALA A 41 -5.63 1.23 -9.37
N VAL A 42 -5.04 1.42 -8.20
CA VAL A 42 -5.62 2.16 -7.09
C VAL A 42 -4.75 3.36 -6.75
N VAL A 43 -5.35 4.55 -6.74
CA VAL A 43 -4.70 5.81 -6.39
C VAL A 43 -5.47 6.50 -5.25
N LEU A 44 -4.79 6.68 -4.12
CA LEU A 44 -5.28 7.43 -2.96
C LEU A 44 -4.41 8.68 -2.78
N ASP A 45 -5.00 9.87 -2.85
CA ASP A 45 -4.25 11.12 -2.72
C ASP A 45 -4.94 12.11 -1.77
N GLY A 46 -4.27 12.55 -0.71
CA GLY A 46 -4.92 13.40 0.30
C GLY A 46 -6.03 12.68 1.07
N VAL A 47 -5.91 11.36 1.29
CA VAL A 47 -6.94 10.55 1.95
C VAL A 47 -6.58 10.31 3.42
N ASP A 48 -7.51 10.62 4.31
CA ASP A 48 -7.39 10.37 5.75
C ASP A 48 -8.25 9.16 6.14
N VAL A 49 -7.64 7.97 6.26
CA VAL A 49 -8.31 6.76 6.77
C VAL A 49 -8.02 6.63 8.26
N SER A 50 -8.99 6.93 9.12
CA SER A 50 -8.79 6.94 10.57
C SER A 50 -8.72 5.54 11.21
N GLY A 51 -9.28 4.54 10.55
CA GLY A 51 -9.33 3.13 10.96
C GLY A 51 -8.46 2.24 10.08
N LEU A 52 -9.06 1.25 9.44
CA LEU A 52 -8.40 0.28 8.57
C LEU A 52 -8.50 0.69 7.10
N LEU A 53 -7.36 0.68 6.41
CA LEU A 53 -7.27 0.57 4.96
C LEU A 53 -7.03 -0.90 4.60
N SER A 54 -8.00 -1.52 3.95
CA SER A 54 -7.95 -2.87 3.40
C SER A 54 -7.94 -2.78 1.87
N ILE A 55 -6.91 -3.35 1.23
CA ILE A 55 -6.82 -3.40 -0.22
C ILE A 55 -6.44 -4.82 -0.65
N ASP A 56 -7.21 -5.39 -1.57
CA ASP A 56 -6.92 -6.65 -2.25
C ASP A 56 -7.01 -6.43 -3.78
N LEU A 57 -5.86 -6.40 -4.45
CA LEU A 57 -5.79 -6.21 -5.90
C LEU A 57 -5.81 -7.54 -6.67
N GLY A 58 -5.77 -8.67 -5.96
CA GLY A 58 -5.94 -10.01 -6.48
C GLY A 58 -4.81 -10.54 -7.36
N SER A 59 -4.85 -10.39 -8.68
CA SER A 59 -3.87 -11.06 -9.56
C SER A 59 -3.69 -10.32 -10.88
N ASN A 60 -2.50 -10.51 -11.47
CA ASN A 60 -1.85 -9.79 -12.57
C ASN A 60 -0.98 -8.63 -12.05
N ALA A 61 -0.51 -7.78 -12.93
CA ALA A 61 0.39 -6.70 -12.56
C ALA A 61 -0.42 -5.52 -12.02
N GLU A 62 -0.35 -5.32 -10.71
CA GLU A 62 -1.17 -4.36 -9.99
C GLU A 62 -0.41 -3.08 -9.64
N THR A 63 -1.14 -1.97 -9.53
CA THR A 63 -0.55 -0.70 -9.10
C THR A 63 -1.32 -0.09 -7.93
N LEU A 64 -0.63 0.15 -6.81
CA LEU A 64 -1.14 0.92 -5.68
C LEU A 64 -0.27 2.16 -5.45
N LEU A 65 -0.88 3.34 -5.52
CA LEU A 65 -0.23 4.60 -5.18
C LEU A 65 -0.98 5.31 -4.06
N ILE A 66 -0.27 5.62 -2.98
CA ILE A 66 -0.79 6.40 -1.85
C ILE A 66 0.08 7.64 -1.65
N GLY A 67 -0.53 8.81 -1.76
CA GLY A 67 0.09 10.12 -1.66
C GLY A 67 -0.54 11.00 -0.59
N ASP A 68 0.26 11.78 0.13
CA ASP A 68 -0.20 12.88 1.00
C ASP A 68 -1.34 12.49 1.97
N SER A 69 -1.27 11.28 2.53
CA SER A 69 -2.40 10.63 3.21
C SER A 69 -2.07 10.30 4.66
N THR A 70 -3.08 10.33 5.53
CA THR A 70 -2.97 9.82 6.91
C THR A 70 -3.72 8.51 7.03
N ILE A 71 -3.03 7.42 7.36
CA ILE A 71 -3.63 6.10 7.47
C ILE A 71 -3.54 5.61 8.92
N GLY A 72 -4.62 5.06 9.44
CA GLY A 72 -4.63 4.38 10.74
C GLY A 72 -3.78 3.12 10.64
N THR A 73 -4.36 2.03 10.17
CA THR A 73 -3.65 0.78 9.88
C THR A 73 -3.89 0.39 8.43
N ALA A 74 -2.90 -0.21 7.76
CA ALA A 74 -3.08 -0.78 6.42
C ALA A 74 -2.88 -2.30 6.42
N ASP A 75 -3.74 -3.01 5.69
CA ASP A 75 -3.58 -4.40 5.28
C ASP A 75 -3.75 -4.43 3.75
N VAL A 76 -2.64 -4.58 3.04
CA VAL A 76 -2.58 -4.53 1.58
C VAL A 76 -2.08 -5.86 1.04
N ARG A 77 -2.80 -6.39 0.05
CA ARG A 77 -2.43 -7.56 -0.74
C ARG A 77 -2.49 -7.20 -2.21
N THR A 78 -1.38 -7.32 -2.94
CA THR A 78 -1.36 -7.08 -4.39
C THR A 78 -1.51 -8.39 -5.17
N GLY A 79 -0.90 -9.47 -4.67
CA GLY A 79 -1.33 -10.83 -4.93
C GLY A 79 -0.37 -11.64 -5.78
N SER A 80 -0.55 -11.72 -7.10
CA SER A 80 0.44 -12.40 -7.96
C SER A 80 0.59 -11.66 -9.26
N GLY A 81 1.83 -11.46 -9.71
CA GLY A 81 2.17 -10.65 -10.86
C GLY A 81 3.27 -9.66 -10.47
N ASN A 82 3.66 -8.81 -11.41
CA ASN A 82 4.72 -7.84 -11.11
C ASN A 82 4.10 -6.56 -10.56
N ASP A 83 4.00 -6.45 -9.23
CA ASP A 83 3.22 -5.39 -8.60
C ASP A 83 4.06 -4.15 -8.28
N THR A 84 3.39 -3.01 -8.25
CA THR A 84 4.01 -1.72 -7.93
C THR A 84 3.24 -1.03 -6.81
N VAL A 85 3.90 -0.85 -5.67
CA VAL A 85 3.39 -0.11 -4.52
C VAL A 85 4.22 1.15 -4.26
N GLY A 86 3.58 2.31 -4.29
CA GLY A 86 4.21 3.60 -4.02
C GLY A 86 3.55 4.31 -2.84
N LEU A 87 4.32 4.57 -1.78
CA LEU A 87 3.90 5.40 -0.64
C LEU A 87 4.69 6.70 -0.63
N THR A 88 4.03 7.83 -0.79
CA THR A 88 4.67 9.15 -0.78
C THR A 88 4.02 10.07 0.24
N ARG A 89 4.80 10.54 1.24
CA ARG A 89 4.30 11.41 2.31
C ARG A 89 3.06 10.83 2.99
N VAL A 90 3.15 9.57 3.38
CA VAL A 90 2.08 8.84 4.07
C VAL A 90 2.42 8.74 5.56
N ASP A 91 1.49 9.17 6.40
CA ASP A 91 1.62 9.10 7.86
C ASP A 91 0.78 7.96 8.43
N PHE A 92 1.42 6.95 9.01
CA PHE A 92 0.74 5.86 9.71
C PHE A 92 0.56 6.20 11.20
N THR A 93 -0.68 6.31 11.64
CA THR A 93 -1.07 6.78 12.99
C THR A 93 -1.64 5.68 13.89
N GLY A 94 -1.96 4.53 13.31
CA GLY A 94 -2.51 3.39 14.02
C GLY A 94 -1.54 2.80 15.04
N ARG A 95 -2.11 1.98 15.94
CA ARG A 95 -1.34 1.29 16.98
C ARG A 95 -0.86 -0.09 16.54
N SER A 96 -1.36 -0.58 15.42
CA SER A 96 -1.02 -1.87 14.83
C SER A 96 0.04 -1.70 13.74
N VAL A 97 0.75 -2.78 13.44
CA VAL A 97 1.68 -2.84 12.31
C VAL A 97 0.88 -2.82 11.01
N SER A 98 1.24 -1.94 10.08
CA SER A 98 0.72 -2.00 8.72
C SER A 98 1.43 -3.09 7.93
N VAL A 99 0.69 -3.89 7.16
CA VAL A 99 1.21 -5.03 6.40
C VAL A 99 0.99 -4.80 4.91
N PHE A 100 2.05 -5.00 4.14
CA PHE A 100 2.02 -5.02 2.68
C PHE A 100 2.54 -6.38 2.23
N ALA A 101 1.65 -7.23 1.73
CA ALA A 101 1.98 -8.50 1.09
C ALA A 101 1.95 -8.31 -0.42
N LEU A 102 3.13 -8.33 -1.04
CA LEU A 102 3.28 -8.03 -2.46
C LEU A 102 2.97 -9.31 -3.29
N GLY A 103 3.56 -10.43 -2.90
CA GLY A 103 2.97 -11.74 -3.16
C GLY A 103 3.85 -12.66 -3.98
N ALA A 104 3.68 -12.74 -5.29
CA ALA A 104 4.48 -13.64 -6.12
C ALA A 104 4.83 -12.97 -7.45
N ASP A 105 5.99 -13.36 -7.99
CA ASP A 105 6.66 -12.71 -9.12
C ASP A 105 7.43 -11.46 -8.66
N SER A 106 7.81 -10.54 -9.56
CA SER A 106 8.76 -9.45 -9.24
C SER A 106 8.05 -8.19 -8.77
N ASP A 107 8.12 -7.89 -7.47
CA ASP A 107 7.43 -6.73 -6.92
C ASP A 107 8.33 -5.53 -6.64
N SER A 108 7.74 -4.34 -6.68
CA SER A 108 8.44 -3.12 -6.31
C SER A 108 7.63 -2.28 -5.33
N MET A 109 8.23 -2.04 -4.16
CA MET A 109 7.71 -1.10 -3.19
C MET A 109 8.65 0.09 -3.04
N THR A 110 8.08 1.28 -3.11
CA THR A 110 8.78 2.54 -2.88
C THR A 110 8.10 3.31 -1.75
N ILE A 111 8.89 3.78 -0.78
CA ILE A 111 8.41 4.59 0.33
C ILE A 111 9.25 5.88 0.38
N GLY A 112 8.60 7.03 0.25
CA GLY A 112 9.26 8.32 0.19
C GLY A 112 8.56 9.37 1.05
N GLY A 113 9.22 9.86 2.09
CA GLY A 113 8.62 10.83 3.03
C GLY A 113 7.45 10.29 3.85
N GLY A 114 7.06 11.03 4.89
CA GLY A 114 6.02 10.63 5.85
C GLY A 114 6.58 9.84 7.05
N ASN A 115 5.71 9.52 8.01
CA ASN A 115 6.05 8.90 9.27
C ASN A 115 5.46 7.49 9.39
N VAL A 116 6.32 6.51 9.68
CA VAL A 116 5.91 5.15 10.02
C VAL A 116 6.09 4.98 11.53
N ALA A 117 5.07 5.38 12.30
CA ALA A 117 5.23 5.60 13.74
C ALA A 117 5.40 4.30 14.57
N ARG A 118 4.85 3.16 14.13
CA ARG A 118 4.74 1.94 14.98
C ARG A 118 4.97 0.60 14.25
N GLY A 119 5.66 0.67 13.13
CA GLY A 119 6.11 -0.49 12.39
C GLY A 119 5.34 -0.72 11.10
N LEU A 120 6.10 -1.14 10.10
CA LEU A 120 5.64 -1.54 8.79
C LEU A 120 6.25 -2.91 8.52
N ALA A 121 5.39 -3.86 8.21
CA ALA A 121 5.78 -5.17 7.71
C ALA A 121 5.60 -5.19 6.21
N VAL A 122 6.67 -5.56 5.50
CA VAL A 122 6.62 -5.82 4.06
C VAL A 122 6.99 -7.28 3.86
N ASP A 123 6.07 -8.01 3.24
CA ASP A 123 6.24 -9.39 2.82
C ASP A 123 6.31 -9.39 1.29
N GLY A 124 7.50 -9.64 0.75
CA GLY A 124 7.66 -9.84 -0.70
C GLY A 124 6.94 -11.10 -1.18
N GLY A 125 6.70 -12.05 -0.27
CA GLY A 125 6.09 -13.34 -0.56
C GLY A 125 7.10 -14.37 -1.07
N GLU A 126 6.63 -15.35 -1.85
CA GLU A 126 7.43 -16.52 -2.25
C GLU A 126 7.94 -16.41 -3.69
N ASP A 127 9.25 -16.19 -3.84
CA ASP A 127 9.93 -16.29 -5.14
C ASP A 127 9.90 -17.76 -5.65
N ARG A 128 9.35 -17.96 -6.84
CA ARG A 128 9.23 -19.29 -7.47
C ARG A 128 10.46 -19.68 -8.29
N GLY A 129 11.55 -18.93 -8.19
CA GLY A 129 12.88 -19.35 -8.62
C GLY A 129 13.19 -19.11 -10.10
N ASN A 130 12.62 -18.05 -10.69
CA ASN A 130 12.92 -17.63 -12.07
C ASN A 130 13.66 -16.27 -12.17
N GLY A 131 14.22 -15.76 -11.07
CA GLY A 131 14.81 -14.42 -11.01
C GLY A 131 13.75 -13.34 -10.84
N ASP A 132 12.73 -13.68 -10.04
CA ASP A 132 11.67 -12.77 -9.67
C ASP A 132 12.14 -12.04 -8.40
N ASP A 133 12.70 -10.83 -8.60
CA ASP A 133 13.38 -10.09 -7.54
C ASP A 133 12.45 -9.01 -6.97
N ASP A 134 12.02 -9.18 -5.73
CA ASP A 134 11.32 -8.10 -5.04
C ASP A 134 12.27 -7.00 -4.58
N SER A 135 11.83 -5.76 -4.75
CA SER A 135 12.62 -4.59 -4.40
C SER A 135 11.88 -3.65 -3.48
N LEU A 136 12.52 -3.28 -2.37
CA LEU A 136 12.06 -2.19 -1.49
C LEU A 136 13.05 -1.04 -1.50
N ARG A 137 12.53 0.16 -1.79
CA ARG A 137 13.30 1.40 -1.82
C ARG A 137 12.72 2.42 -0.85
N LEU A 138 13.60 2.97 -0.01
CA LEU A 138 13.26 4.05 0.92
C LEU A 138 13.96 5.35 0.48
N TYR A 139 13.20 6.44 0.32
CA TYR A 139 13.67 7.78 -0.06
C TYR A 139 13.28 8.83 0.99
N ASP A 140 14.06 9.92 1.08
CA ASP A 140 13.82 11.17 1.84
C ASP A 140 13.00 11.06 3.14
N SER A 141 13.64 11.23 4.31
CA SER A 141 12.98 11.47 5.62
C SER A 141 11.75 10.60 5.92
N ALA A 142 11.73 9.36 5.43
CA ALA A 142 10.83 8.34 5.94
C ALA A 142 11.29 8.04 7.38
N ASP A 143 10.64 8.71 8.34
CA ASP A 143 10.91 8.51 9.75
C ASP A 143 10.27 7.18 10.14
N VAL A 144 11.07 6.12 10.02
CA VAL A 144 10.77 4.81 10.56
C VAL A 144 11.23 4.84 12.02
N ILE A 145 10.26 4.97 12.93
CA ILE A 145 10.57 5.35 14.31
C ILE A 145 10.88 4.15 15.19
N ASP A 146 10.31 2.97 14.91
CA ASP A 146 10.40 1.82 15.83
C ASP A 146 11.00 0.54 15.19
N GLU A 147 10.39 -0.06 14.15
CA GLU A 147 10.88 -1.34 13.61
C GLU A 147 10.32 -1.59 12.20
N LEU A 148 11.19 -1.93 11.25
CA LEU A 148 10.76 -2.50 9.97
C LEU A 148 11.01 -4.00 9.99
N LEU A 149 9.94 -4.78 9.85
CA LEU A 149 10.03 -6.23 9.74
C LEU A 149 9.95 -6.61 8.26
N TYR A 150 11.01 -7.22 7.75
CA TYR A 150 11.13 -7.60 6.34
C TYR A 150 11.24 -9.11 6.19
N LEU A 151 10.36 -9.69 5.39
CA LEU A 151 10.34 -11.11 5.05
C LEU A 151 10.30 -11.24 3.52
N GLY A 152 11.11 -12.13 2.95
CA GLY A 152 11.02 -12.51 1.53
C GLY A 152 11.81 -11.69 0.50
N LEU A 153 12.20 -10.44 0.78
CA LEU A 153 12.85 -9.58 -0.22
C LEU A 153 14.30 -9.98 -0.57
N GLU A 154 14.62 -10.06 -1.87
CA GLU A 154 16.01 -10.21 -2.35
C GLU A 154 16.80 -8.89 -2.34
N TYR A 155 16.12 -7.73 -2.43
CA TYR A 155 16.79 -6.44 -2.55
C TYR A 155 16.25 -5.30 -1.67
N PHE A 156 16.99 -4.96 -0.61
CA PHE A 156 16.73 -3.78 0.23
C PHE A 156 17.79 -2.68 0.01
N ARG A 157 17.37 -1.47 -0.40
CA ARG A 157 18.23 -0.28 -0.42
C ARG A 157 17.57 0.92 0.26
N ARG A 158 18.26 1.45 1.29
CA ARG A 158 17.97 2.75 1.88
C ARG A 158 18.83 3.82 1.21
N PHE A 159 18.20 4.85 0.65
CA PHE A 159 18.89 6.03 0.13
C PHE A 159 18.78 7.16 1.16
N SER A 160 19.92 7.76 1.51
CA SER A 160 20.06 8.85 2.49
C SER A 160 20.36 10.17 1.82
#